data_AF-A0A1A5D8N0-F1
#
_entry.id   AF-A0A1A5D8N0-F1
#
_cell.length_a   1.000
_cell.length_b   1.000
_cell.length_c   1.000
_cell.angle_alpha   90.00
_cell.angle_beta   90.00
_cell.angle_gamma   90.00
#
_symmetry.space_group_name_H-M   'P 1'
#
loop_
_entity.id
_entity.type
_entity.pdbx_description
1 polymer ?
#
loop_
_entity_poly.entity_id
_entity_poly.type
_entity_poly.pdbx_seq_one_letter_code
_entity_poly.pdbx_strand_id
1 'polypeptide(L)'
;MDHNPYAAPKVELIEARTPASLAGGRWSPGHLRLLAWLSLALLLAQSVLFGLSFLGGSGRGDALDSYSLWLGVLCTLLGCYLSWRATQFLVERFGARGMAWPLWLSIGLALVIQAYAVIFDAQLDGTPNAALAGFMVLFLPSGLVGLWYGVRVLKIGLPYPSVKVLGWLDVLSGVCMASILLFIPGTVLAAAALLPLALMFLRGARELEGGAQVS
;
A
#
# COMPACT_ATOMS: atom_id res chain seq x y z
N MET A 1 17.97 -51.72 20.33
CA MET A 1 17.46 -51.11 19.09
C MET A 1 16.15 -50.46 19.45
N ASP A 2 16.17 -49.19 19.84
CA ASP A 2 15.02 -48.50 20.42
C ASP A 2 14.21 -47.84 19.30
N HIS A 3 13.15 -48.54 18.88
CA HIS A 3 12.20 -48.03 17.91
C HIS A 3 11.21 -47.10 18.62
N ASN A 4 11.56 -45.81 18.72
CA ASN A 4 10.71 -44.78 19.34
C ASN A 4 9.50 -44.47 18.44
N PRO A 5 8.26 -44.89 18.81
CA PRO A 5 7.07 -44.72 17.98
C PRO A 5 6.51 -43.28 17.99
N TYR A 6 7.07 -42.40 18.84
CA TYR A 6 6.71 -40.98 18.96
C TYR A 6 7.72 -40.07 18.26
N ALA A 7 8.64 -40.63 17.46
CA ALA A 7 9.52 -39.82 16.62
C ALA A 7 8.64 -39.04 15.62
N ALA A 8 8.61 -37.71 15.77
CA ALA A 8 7.87 -36.84 14.87
C ALA A 8 8.26 -37.17 13.42
N PRO A 9 7.29 -37.44 12.53
CA PRO A 9 7.59 -37.78 11.16
C PRO A 9 8.37 -36.61 10.54
N LYS A 10 9.61 -36.87 10.14
CA LYS A 10 10.41 -35.95 9.32
C LYS A 10 9.85 -35.95 7.89
N VAL A 11 8.59 -35.59 7.76
CA VAL A 11 8.03 -35.14 6.48
C VAL A 11 8.58 -33.75 6.30
N GLU A 12 9.27 -33.50 5.19
CA GLU A 12 9.51 -32.14 4.72
C GLU A 12 8.16 -31.42 4.75
N LEU A 13 7.96 -30.54 5.73
CA LEU A 13 6.84 -29.62 5.71
C LEU A 13 6.88 -28.98 4.32
N ILE A 14 5.79 -29.14 3.58
CA ILE A 14 5.53 -28.52 2.28
C ILE A 14 5.37 -26.99 2.47
N GLU A 15 6.15 -26.38 3.36
CA GLU A 15 6.07 -24.99 3.80
C GLU A 15 7.25 -24.14 3.31
N ALA A 16 8.28 -24.70 2.67
CA ALA A 16 9.52 -23.93 2.43
C ALA A 16 10.05 -23.96 1.00
N ARG A 17 9.25 -24.32 -0.03
CA ARG A 17 9.67 -23.99 -1.40
C ARG A 17 9.42 -22.50 -1.65
N THR A 18 10.49 -21.72 -1.60
CA THR A 18 10.59 -20.46 -2.34
C THR A 18 10.14 -20.75 -3.77
N PRO A 19 9.08 -20.08 -4.28
CA PRO A 19 8.59 -20.35 -5.62
C PRO A 19 9.69 -20.07 -6.63
N ALA A 20 9.69 -20.82 -7.73
CA ALA A 20 10.66 -20.66 -8.80
C ALA A 20 10.74 -19.22 -9.38
N SER A 21 9.70 -18.40 -9.20
CA SER A 21 9.69 -16.96 -9.56
C SER A 21 10.63 -16.11 -8.69
N LEU A 22 10.83 -16.50 -7.42
CA LEU A 22 11.78 -15.89 -6.49
C LEU A 22 13.20 -16.44 -6.68
N ALA A 23 13.34 -17.70 -7.10
CA ALA A 23 14.63 -18.33 -7.43
C ALA A 23 15.17 -17.92 -8.82
N GLY A 24 14.31 -17.47 -9.74
CA GLY A 24 14.66 -17.14 -11.14
C GLY A 24 15.31 -15.76 -11.37
N GLY A 25 15.85 -15.11 -10.34
CA GLY A 25 16.70 -13.91 -10.49
C GLY A 25 16.00 -12.57 -10.74
N ARG A 26 14.66 -12.50 -10.81
CA ARG A 26 13.94 -11.21 -10.97
C ARG A 26 13.81 -10.37 -9.69
N TRP A 27 13.99 -10.98 -8.52
CA TRP A 27 13.86 -10.31 -7.22
C TRP A 27 15.15 -10.47 -6.42
N SER A 28 15.80 -9.35 -6.10
CA SER A 28 16.95 -9.34 -5.20
C SER A 28 16.50 -8.95 -3.78
N PRO A 29 17.12 -9.52 -2.73
CA PRO A 29 16.82 -9.16 -1.35
C PRO A 29 17.07 -7.66 -1.07
N GLY A 30 18.07 -7.07 -1.73
CA GLY A 30 18.33 -5.63 -1.69
C GLY A 30 17.18 -4.79 -2.28
N HIS A 31 16.58 -5.22 -3.39
CA HIS A 31 15.46 -4.50 -4.01
C HIS A 31 14.20 -4.52 -3.12
N LEU A 32 13.92 -5.65 -2.45
CA LEU A 32 12.82 -5.76 -1.50
C LEU A 32 13.03 -4.92 -0.23
N ARG A 33 14.27 -4.86 0.29
CA ARG A 33 14.61 -3.94 1.39
C ARG A 33 14.43 -2.48 0.98
N LEU A 34 14.84 -2.12 -0.23
CA LEU A 34 14.69 -0.76 -0.76
C LEU A 34 13.20 -0.40 -0.92
N LEU A 35 12.36 -1.33 -1.38
CA LEU A 35 10.90 -1.14 -1.42
C LEU A 35 10.30 -0.96 -0.02
N ALA A 36 10.77 -1.72 0.98
CA ALA A 36 10.34 -1.55 2.37
C ALA A 36 10.73 -0.17 2.92
N TRP A 37 11.97 0.28 2.68
CA TRP A 37 12.42 1.62 3.06
C TRP A 37 11.64 2.72 2.34
N LEU A 38 11.32 2.54 1.06
CA LEU A 38 10.48 3.47 0.31
C LEU A 38 9.07 3.57 0.90
N SER A 39 8.47 2.45 1.31
CA SER A 39 7.16 2.49 1.97
C SER A 39 7.20 3.18 3.34
N LEU A 40 8.29 3.03 4.09
CA LEU A 40 8.50 3.78 5.34
C LEU A 40 8.75 5.27 5.08
N ALA A 41 9.52 5.61 4.05
CA ALA A 41 9.75 6.99 3.63
C ALA A 41 8.43 7.65 3.17
N LEU A 42 7.58 6.92 2.44
CA LEU A 42 6.25 7.38 2.05
C LEU A 42 5.36 7.61 3.27
N LEU A 43 5.36 6.70 4.24
CA LEU A 43 4.62 6.85 5.49
C LEU A 43 5.08 8.10 6.25
N LEU A 44 6.38 8.32 6.33
CA LEU A 44 6.95 9.50 6.97
C LEU A 44 6.55 10.78 6.24
N ALA A 45 6.62 10.80 4.91
CA ALA A 45 6.23 11.94 4.09
C ALA A 45 4.73 12.26 4.24
N GLN A 46 3.85 11.25 4.24
CA GLN A 46 2.43 11.44 4.55
C GLN A 46 2.23 12.00 5.96
N SER A 47 2.95 11.49 6.95
CA SER A 47 2.86 12.00 8.33
C SER A 47 3.28 13.46 8.42
N VAL A 48 4.32 13.87 7.69
CA VAL A 48 4.75 15.27 7.57
C VAL A 48 3.66 16.10 6.92
N LEU A 49 3.05 15.64 5.82
CA LEU A 49 1.93 16.33 5.18
C LEU A 49 0.73 16.50 6.12
N PHE A 50 0.35 15.46 6.87
CA PHE A 50 -0.71 15.56 7.88
C PHE A 50 -0.38 16.57 8.98
N GLY A 51 0.84 16.53 9.50
CA GLY A 51 1.31 17.49 10.50
C GLY A 51 1.30 18.92 9.96
N LEU A 52 1.73 19.11 8.71
CA LEU A 52 1.67 20.38 8.03
C LEU A 52 0.21 20.84 7.87
N SER A 53 -0.70 20.02 7.36
CA SER A 53 -2.12 20.38 7.22
C SER A 53 -2.75 20.79 8.57
N PHE A 54 -2.39 20.12 9.67
CA PHE A 54 -2.90 20.45 10.99
C PHE A 54 -2.34 21.78 11.55
N LEU A 55 -1.06 22.07 11.30
CA LEU A 55 -0.42 23.34 11.68
C LEU A 55 -0.72 24.50 10.70
N GLY A 56 -1.32 24.22 9.55
CA GLY A 56 -1.45 25.16 8.43
C GLY A 56 -2.42 26.32 8.63
N GLY A 57 -3.25 26.30 9.67
CA GLY A 57 -4.22 27.36 9.95
C GLY A 57 -3.61 28.71 10.35
N SER A 58 -2.31 28.76 10.63
CA SER A 58 -1.61 30.00 11.05
C SER A 58 -0.67 30.51 9.96
N GLY A 59 -1.17 31.38 9.08
CA GLY A 59 -0.38 32.30 8.26
C GLY A 59 0.83 31.70 7.55
N ARG A 60 0.60 30.70 6.68
CA ARG A 60 1.66 30.07 5.91
C ARG A 60 2.19 31.00 4.81
N GLY A 61 3.49 30.91 4.54
CA GLY A 61 4.10 31.56 3.39
C GLY A 61 4.01 30.68 2.14
N ASP A 62 3.88 31.32 0.98
CA ASP A 62 3.71 30.74 -0.38
C ASP A 62 4.66 29.55 -0.69
N ALA A 63 5.88 29.59 -0.15
CA ALA A 63 6.89 28.55 -0.37
C ALA A 63 6.56 27.22 0.33
N LEU A 64 5.92 27.24 1.50
CA LEU A 64 5.55 26.01 2.21
C LEU A 64 4.35 25.32 1.55
N ASP A 65 3.41 26.10 1.00
CA ASP A 65 2.25 25.54 0.30
C ASP A 65 2.68 24.90 -1.02
N SER A 66 3.56 25.57 -1.77
CA SER A 66 4.22 24.97 -2.94
C SER A 66 4.96 23.68 -2.59
N TYR A 67 5.72 23.66 -1.49
CA TYR A 67 6.43 22.46 -1.05
C TYR A 67 5.48 21.31 -0.70
N SER A 68 4.40 21.59 0.02
CA SER A 68 3.36 20.61 0.38
C SER A 68 2.72 19.99 -0.87
N LEU A 69 2.42 20.81 -1.87
CA LEU A 69 1.82 20.38 -3.13
C LEU A 69 2.75 19.45 -3.92
N TRP A 70 4.01 19.82 -4.10
CA TRP A 70 5.01 18.98 -4.77
C TRP A 70 5.30 17.69 -4.01
N LEU A 71 5.37 17.76 -2.68
CA LEU A 71 5.56 16.60 -1.82
C LEU A 71 4.35 15.64 -1.93
N GLY A 72 3.12 16.16 -2.01
CA GLY A 72 1.91 15.38 -2.27
C GLY A 72 1.97 14.63 -3.60
N VAL A 73 2.36 15.31 -4.68
CA VAL A 73 2.55 14.70 -6.01
C VAL A 73 3.57 13.57 -5.96
N LEU A 74 4.73 13.80 -5.33
CA LEU A 74 5.77 12.78 -5.14
C LEU A 74 5.26 11.59 -4.33
N CYS A 75 4.50 11.83 -3.25
CA CYS A 75 3.88 10.79 -2.45
C CYS A 75 2.91 9.93 -3.27
N THR A 76 2.06 10.56 -4.08
CA THR A 76 1.08 9.84 -4.92
C THR A 76 1.77 8.98 -5.98
N LEU A 77 2.80 9.52 -6.66
CA LEU A 77 3.62 8.77 -7.60
C LEU A 77 4.30 7.57 -6.94
N LEU A 78 4.91 7.80 -5.78
CA LEU A 78 5.59 6.76 -5.02
C LEU A 78 4.61 5.68 -4.52
N GLY A 79 3.42 6.09 -4.06
CA GLY A 79 2.33 5.19 -3.68
C GLY A 79 1.88 4.31 -4.85
N CYS A 80 1.65 4.90 -6.02
CA CYS A 80 1.28 4.15 -7.23
C CYS A 80 2.36 3.12 -7.61
N TYR A 81 3.63 3.51 -7.55
CA TYR A 81 4.76 2.62 -7.82
C TYR A 81 4.83 1.45 -6.82
N LEU A 82 4.66 1.73 -5.53
CA LEU A 82 4.66 0.72 -4.46
C LEU A 82 3.48 -0.25 -4.61
N SER A 83 2.27 0.24 -4.86
CA SER A 83 1.09 -0.59 -5.09
C SER A 83 1.26 -1.50 -6.31
N TRP A 84 1.84 -0.98 -7.39
CA TRP A 84 2.15 -1.78 -8.58
C TRP A 84 3.16 -2.88 -8.29
N ARG A 85 4.27 -2.55 -7.61
CA ARG A 85 5.29 -3.53 -7.22
C ARG A 85 4.78 -4.58 -6.23
N ALA A 86 3.96 -4.17 -5.25
CA ALA A 86 3.33 -5.08 -4.30
C ALA A 86 2.40 -6.07 -5.00
N THR A 87 1.60 -5.58 -5.96
CA THR A 87 0.70 -6.44 -6.75
C THR A 87 1.49 -7.44 -7.60
N GLN A 88 2.57 -7.02 -8.26
CA GLN A 88 3.43 -7.93 -9.02
C GLN A 88 3.99 -9.05 -8.14
N PHE A 89 4.46 -8.70 -6.94
CA PHE A 89 4.94 -9.68 -5.97
C PHE A 89 3.84 -10.66 -5.53
N LEU A 90 2.62 -10.17 -5.25
CA LEU A 90 1.47 -11.03 -4.88
C LEU A 90 1.09 -11.98 -6.01
N VAL A 91 1.07 -11.50 -7.26
CA VAL A 91 0.76 -12.30 -8.45
C VAL A 91 1.80 -13.41 -8.64
N GLU A 92 3.09 -13.09 -8.46
CA GLU A 92 4.18 -14.04 -8.68
C GLU A 92 4.39 -15.03 -7.53
N ARG A 93 4.07 -14.65 -6.29
CA ARG A 93 4.19 -15.51 -5.10
C ARG A 93 2.95 -16.38 -4.87
N PHE A 94 1.76 -15.84 -5.08
CA PHE A 94 0.49 -16.49 -4.73
C PHE A 94 -0.37 -16.84 -5.96
N GLY A 95 0.11 -16.58 -7.18
CA GLY A 95 -0.62 -16.91 -8.41
C GLY A 95 -1.93 -16.12 -8.56
N ALA A 96 -2.04 -14.95 -7.91
CA ALA A 96 -3.25 -14.14 -7.84
C ALA A 96 -3.58 -13.43 -9.17
N ARG A 97 -3.92 -14.21 -10.21
CA ARG A 97 -4.30 -13.72 -11.54
C ARG A 97 -5.64 -12.95 -11.44
N GLY A 98 -5.65 -11.70 -11.92
CA GLY A 98 -6.85 -10.85 -11.96
C GLY A 98 -6.82 -9.58 -11.10
N MET A 99 -5.69 -9.23 -10.48
CA MET A 99 -5.51 -7.99 -9.69
C MET A 99 -5.02 -6.79 -10.52
N ALA A 100 -4.64 -7.00 -11.79
CA ALA A 100 -4.14 -5.91 -12.64
C ALA A 100 -5.22 -4.85 -12.93
N TRP A 101 -6.47 -5.27 -13.12
CA TRP A 101 -7.59 -4.35 -13.41
C TRP A 101 -7.90 -3.37 -12.26
N PRO A 102 -8.14 -3.82 -11.01
CA PRO A 102 -8.39 -2.89 -9.91
C PRO A 102 -7.19 -1.99 -9.62
N LEU A 103 -5.97 -2.49 -9.81
CA LEU A 103 -4.75 -1.70 -9.67
C LEU A 103 -4.64 -0.57 -10.71
N TRP A 104 -4.89 -0.87 -11.99
CA TRP A 104 -4.84 0.18 -13.02
C TRP A 104 -5.92 1.23 -12.80
N LEU A 105 -7.10 0.81 -12.34
CA LEU A 105 -8.17 1.72 -11.91
C LEU A 105 -7.73 2.59 -10.72
N SER A 106 -7.08 2.02 -9.71
CA SER A 106 -6.64 2.77 -8.53
C SER A 106 -5.55 3.78 -8.90
N ILE A 107 -4.59 3.39 -9.74
CA ILE A 107 -3.51 4.28 -10.21
C ILE A 107 -4.11 5.42 -11.04
N GLY A 108 -4.96 5.10 -12.03
CA GLY A 108 -5.60 6.11 -12.86
C GLY A 108 -6.41 7.10 -12.03
N LEU A 109 -7.16 6.61 -11.04
CA LEU A 109 -7.96 7.46 -10.18
C LEU A 109 -7.12 8.30 -9.21
N ALA A 110 -6.04 7.74 -8.65
CA ALA A 110 -5.11 8.50 -7.82
C ALA A 110 -4.45 9.65 -8.61
N LEU A 111 -4.09 9.41 -9.88
CA LEU A 111 -3.56 10.46 -10.76
C LEU A 111 -4.61 11.52 -11.09
N VAL A 112 -5.87 11.14 -11.33
CA VAL A 112 -6.96 12.10 -11.58
C VAL A 112 -7.24 12.94 -10.34
N ILE A 113 -7.30 12.33 -9.15
CA ILE A 113 -7.46 13.04 -7.86
C ILE A 113 -6.30 14.01 -7.65
N GLN A 114 -5.07 13.58 -7.91
CA GLN A 114 -3.88 14.42 -7.76
C GLN A 114 -3.86 15.57 -8.75
N ALA A 115 -4.21 15.33 -10.02
CA ALA A 115 -4.30 16.39 -11.04
C ALA A 115 -5.37 17.41 -10.66
N TYR A 116 -6.52 16.94 -10.16
CA TYR A 116 -7.58 17.80 -9.66
C TYR A 116 -7.09 18.66 -8.48
N ALA A 117 -6.38 18.06 -7.52
CA ALA A 117 -5.81 18.79 -6.39
C ALA A 117 -4.84 19.90 -6.83
N VAL A 118 -4.03 19.67 -7.86
CA VAL A 118 -3.09 20.68 -8.37
C VAL A 118 -3.80 21.79 -9.15
N ILE A 119 -4.81 21.46 -9.96
CA ILE A 119 -5.53 22.45 -10.79
C ILE A 119 -6.42 23.35 -9.93
N PHE A 120 -7.05 22.78 -8.89
CA PHE A 120 -8.02 23.46 -8.04
C PHE A 120 -7.46 23.79 -6.65
N ASP A 121 -6.14 23.81 -6.47
CA ASP A 121 -5.46 24.01 -5.17
C ASP A 121 -6.01 25.24 -4.42
N ALA A 122 -6.04 26.40 -5.08
CA ALA A 122 -6.58 27.65 -4.53
C ALA A 122 -8.09 27.64 -4.22
N GLN A 123 -8.84 26.65 -4.69
CA GLN A 123 -10.28 26.49 -4.38
C GLN A 123 -10.54 25.39 -3.34
N LEU A 124 -9.49 24.69 -2.91
CA LEU A 124 -9.51 23.62 -1.91
C LEU A 124 -9.11 24.13 -0.50
N ASP A 125 -9.21 25.44 -0.25
CA ASP A 125 -8.93 26.12 1.02
C ASP A 125 -9.95 25.83 2.14
N GLY A 126 -10.75 24.76 2.02
CA GLY A 126 -11.78 24.39 3.00
C GLY A 126 -13.06 25.22 2.95
N THR A 127 -13.15 26.21 2.05
CA THR A 127 -14.41 26.90 1.77
C THR A 127 -15.35 25.98 0.97
N PRO A 128 -16.64 25.89 1.35
CA PRO A 128 -17.58 25.00 0.68
C PRO A 128 -17.89 25.51 -0.73
N ASN A 129 -17.15 25.00 -1.71
CA ASN A 129 -17.25 25.36 -3.12
C ASN A 129 -17.58 24.14 -3.99
N ALA A 130 -18.10 24.37 -5.20
CA ALA A 130 -18.38 23.31 -6.17
C ALA A 130 -17.13 22.47 -6.50
N ALA A 131 -15.94 23.09 -6.48
CA ALA A 131 -14.67 22.41 -6.69
C ALA A 131 -14.36 21.39 -5.56
N LEU A 132 -14.59 21.77 -4.30
CA LEU A 132 -14.42 20.91 -3.14
C LEU A 132 -15.45 19.77 -3.14
N ALA A 133 -16.69 20.04 -3.54
CA ALA A 133 -17.72 19.01 -3.72
C ALA A 133 -17.32 18.00 -4.82
N GLY A 134 -16.80 18.48 -5.95
CA GLY A 134 -16.27 17.62 -7.02
C GLY A 134 -15.10 16.75 -6.55
N PHE A 135 -14.18 17.33 -5.77
CA PHE A 135 -13.07 16.59 -5.16
C PHE A 135 -13.58 15.48 -4.23
N MET A 136 -14.57 15.78 -3.37
CA MET A 136 -15.18 14.76 -2.49
C MET A 136 -15.88 13.64 -3.28
N VAL A 137 -16.56 13.98 -4.38
CA VAL A 137 -17.21 12.99 -5.26
C VAL A 137 -16.17 12.05 -5.90
N LEU A 138 -14.98 12.54 -6.25
CA LEU A 138 -13.89 11.71 -6.76
C LEU A 138 -13.35 10.70 -5.74
N PHE A 139 -13.52 10.96 -4.43
CA PHE A 139 -13.11 9.99 -3.41
C PHE A 139 -14.01 8.77 -3.33
N LEU A 140 -15.31 8.88 -3.63
CA LEU A 140 -16.21 7.72 -3.64
C LEU A 140 -15.72 6.58 -4.55
N PRO A 141 -15.44 6.79 -5.85
CA PRO A 141 -14.93 5.72 -6.70
C PRO A 141 -13.57 5.22 -6.22
N SER A 142 -12.75 6.06 -5.56
CA SER A 142 -11.44 5.65 -5.04
C SER A 142 -11.56 4.71 -3.85
N GLY A 143 -12.48 5.00 -2.93
CA GLY A 143 -12.83 4.11 -1.82
C GLY A 143 -13.41 2.79 -2.31
N LEU A 144 -14.26 2.83 -3.35
CA LEU A 144 -14.84 1.62 -3.95
C LEU A 144 -13.78 0.72 -4.60
N VAL A 145 -12.85 1.32 -5.34
CA VAL A 145 -11.74 0.59 -5.97
C VAL A 145 -10.78 0.04 -4.91
N GLY A 146 -10.48 0.79 -3.86
CA GLY A 146 -9.69 0.34 -2.71
C GLY A 146 -10.35 -0.85 -1.99
N LEU A 147 -11.66 -0.78 -1.76
CA LEU A 147 -12.44 -1.88 -1.19
C LEU A 147 -12.42 -3.11 -2.09
N TRP A 148 -12.59 -2.93 -3.40
CA TRP A 148 -12.53 -4.03 -4.36
C TRP A 148 -11.13 -4.69 -4.38
N TYR A 149 -10.08 -3.89 -4.32
CA TYR A 149 -8.70 -4.36 -4.23
C TYR A 149 -8.46 -5.13 -2.92
N GLY A 150 -8.84 -4.58 -1.76
CA GLY A 150 -8.68 -5.21 -0.46
C GLY A 150 -9.45 -6.54 -0.32
N VAL A 151 -10.69 -6.60 -0.82
CA VAL A 151 -11.48 -7.86 -0.86
C VAL A 151 -10.82 -8.91 -1.76
N ARG A 152 -10.23 -8.50 -2.89
CA ARG A 152 -9.48 -9.41 -3.77
C ARG A 152 -8.20 -9.93 -3.10
N VAL A 153 -7.50 -9.10 -2.34
CA VAL A 153 -6.32 -9.49 -1.55
C VAL A 153 -6.69 -10.49 -0.44
N LEU A 154 -7.83 -10.29 0.23
CA LEU A 154 -8.34 -11.21 1.26
C LEU A 154 -8.78 -12.58 0.71
N LYS A 155 -9.16 -12.65 -0.58
CA LYS A 155 -9.55 -13.90 -1.26
C LYS A 155 -8.38 -14.80 -1.68
N ILE A 156 -7.13 -14.41 -1.43
CA ILE A 156 -5.96 -15.25 -1.73
C ILE A 156 -5.92 -16.44 -0.78
N GLY A 157 -5.68 -17.65 -1.31
CA GLY A 157 -5.88 -18.93 -0.61
C GLY A 157 -4.88 -19.30 0.51
N LEU A 158 -3.72 -18.63 0.63
CA LEU A 158 -2.76 -18.79 1.74
C LEU A 158 -1.91 -17.50 1.91
N PRO A 159 -2.48 -16.34 2.30
CA PRO A 159 -1.70 -15.12 2.41
C PRO A 159 -0.92 -15.08 3.73
N TYR A 160 0.26 -14.45 3.73
CA TYR A 160 0.95 -14.08 4.97
C TYR A 160 -0.02 -13.34 5.91
N PRO A 161 0.11 -13.49 7.24
CA PRO A 161 -0.70 -12.72 8.18
C PRO A 161 -0.60 -11.20 7.95
N SER A 162 0.55 -10.70 7.49
CA SER A 162 0.71 -9.29 7.09
C SER A 162 -0.16 -8.88 5.90
N VAL A 163 -0.36 -9.78 4.93
CA VAL A 163 -1.20 -9.53 3.74
C VAL A 163 -2.68 -9.51 4.12
N LYS A 164 -3.08 -10.33 5.11
CA LYS A 164 -4.44 -10.26 5.67
C LYS A 164 -4.69 -8.93 6.39
N VAL A 165 -3.73 -8.46 7.19
CA VAL A 165 -3.83 -7.16 7.87
C VAL A 165 -3.87 -6.02 6.84
N LEU A 166 -3.04 -6.07 5.80
CA LEU A 166 -3.08 -5.12 4.68
C LEU A 166 -4.46 -5.09 4.02
N GLY A 167 -4.99 -6.25 3.63
CA GLY A 167 -6.30 -6.33 2.98
C GLY A 167 -7.44 -5.83 3.87
N TRP A 168 -7.42 -6.11 5.17
CA TRP A 168 -8.39 -5.55 6.11
C TRP A 168 -8.26 -4.04 6.27
N LEU A 169 -7.04 -3.50 6.35
CA LEU A 169 -6.80 -2.06 6.43
C LEU A 169 -7.23 -1.34 5.15
N ASP A 170 -6.99 -1.92 3.97
CA ASP A 170 -7.46 -1.38 2.70
C ASP A 170 -8.99 -1.41 2.59
N VAL A 171 -9.64 -2.46 3.10
CA VAL A 171 -11.11 -2.53 3.17
C VAL A 171 -11.66 -1.48 4.13
N LEU A 172 -11.14 -1.39 5.36
CA LEU A 172 -11.59 -0.40 6.34
C LEU A 172 -11.34 1.02 5.83
N SER A 173 -10.17 1.28 5.27
CA SER A 173 -9.83 2.57 4.67
C SER A 173 -10.76 2.92 3.51
N GLY A 174 -11.05 1.97 2.62
CA GLY A 174 -11.98 2.15 1.50
C GLY A 174 -13.42 2.45 1.96
N VAL A 175 -13.92 1.74 2.99
CA VAL A 175 -15.23 2.04 3.61
C VAL A 175 -15.23 3.44 4.23
N CYS A 176 -14.16 3.79 4.95
CA CYS A 176 -14.02 5.11 5.55
C CYS A 176 -13.94 6.22 4.50
N MET A 177 -13.21 6.04 3.39
CA MET A 177 -13.10 7.02 2.30
C MET A 177 -14.38 7.15 1.48
N ALA A 178 -15.21 6.09 1.41
CA ALA A 178 -16.55 6.18 0.85
C ALA A 178 -17.50 7.04 1.70
N SER A 179 -17.15 7.27 2.98
CA SER A 179 -17.88 8.15 3.88
C SER A 179 -17.15 9.48 4.06
N ILE A 180 -17.77 10.57 3.60
CA ILE A 180 -17.21 11.93 3.71
C ILE A 180 -16.84 12.29 5.15
N LEU A 181 -17.61 11.82 6.13
CA LEU A 181 -17.40 12.06 7.56
C LEU A 181 -16.17 11.33 8.13
N LEU A 182 -15.77 10.21 7.53
CA LEU A 182 -14.64 9.37 7.97
C LEU A 182 -13.41 9.54 7.08
N PHE A 183 -13.33 10.63 6.32
CA PHE A 183 -12.21 10.90 5.44
C PHE A 183 -10.86 10.92 6.18
N ILE A 184 -10.75 11.71 7.25
CA ILE A 184 -9.54 11.80 8.07
C ILE A 184 -9.11 10.43 8.61
N PRO A 185 -9.94 9.67 9.35
CA PRO A 185 -9.54 8.34 9.82
C PRO A 185 -9.28 7.35 8.67
N GLY A 186 -10.00 7.46 7.55
CA GLY A 186 -9.77 6.64 6.36
C GLY A 186 -8.39 6.85 5.75
N THR A 187 -7.94 8.09 5.68
CA THR A 187 -6.58 8.43 5.20
C THR A 187 -5.49 8.00 6.18
N VAL A 188 -5.75 8.04 7.49
CA VAL A 188 -4.83 7.50 8.50
C VAL A 188 -4.74 5.98 8.42
N LEU A 189 -5.86 5.30 8.17
CA LEU A 189 -5.90 3.85 7.93
C LEU A 189 -5.13 3.47 6.66
N ALA A 190 -5.26 4.26 5.58
CA ALA A 190 -4.49 4.07 4.36
C ALA A 190 -2.98 4.22 4.62
N ALA A 191 -2.58 5.24 5.38
CA ALA A 191 -1.19 5.40 5.79
C ALA A 191 -0.72 4.21 6.65
N ALA A 192 -1.54 3.76 7.60
CA ALA A 192 -1.24 2.60 8.44
C ALA A 192 -1.06 1.31 7.63
N ALA A 193 -1.72 1.18 6.47
CA ALA A 193 -1.54 0.06 5.53
C ALA A 193 -0.12 0.00 4.92
N LEU A 194 0.65 1.09 4.94
CA LEU A 194 2.07 1.08 4.51
C LEU A 194 2.95 0.24 5.44
N LEU A 195 2.60 0.09 6.72
CA LEU A 195 3.34 -0.72 7.69
C LEU A 195 3.33 -2.23 7.36
N PRO A 196 2.17 -2.89 7.20
CA PRO A 196 2.14 -4.29 6.81
C PRO A 196 2.71 -4.53 5.41
N LEU A 197 2.63 -3.54 4.52
CA LEU A 197 3.26 -3.57 3.19
C LEU A 197 4.79 -3.58 3.31
N ALA A 198 5.37 -2.72 4.16
CA ALA A 198 6.80 -2.73 4.46
C ALA A 198 7.25 -4.07 5.09
N LEU A 199 6.48 -4.59 6.05
CA LEU A 199 6.76 -5.86 6.72
C LEU A 199 6.68 -7.05 5.75
N MET A 200 5.74 -7.01 4.80
CA MET A 200 5.63 -8.01 3.75
C MET A 200 6.89 -8.04 2.87
N PHE A 201 7.40 -6.87 2.45
CA PHE A 201 8.64 -6.81 1.68
C PHE A 201 9.87 -7.26 2.49
N LEU A 202 9.97 -6.89 3.77
CA LEU A 202 11.05 -7.35 4.64
C LEU A 202 11.01 -8.87 4.88
N ARG A 203 9.81 -9.45 5.05
CA ARG A 203 9.64 -10.90 5.15
C ARG A 203 10.04 -11.60 3.85
N GLY A 204 9.62 -11.07 2.70
CA GLY A 204 10.05 -11.57 1.40
C GLY A 204 11.57 -11.52 1.21
N ALA A 205 12.22 -10.45 1.68
CA ALA A 205 13.68 -10.33 1.63
C ALA A 205 14.39 -11.37 2.52
N ARG A 206 13.88 -11.62 3.73
CA ARG A 206 14.43 -12.62 4.66
C ARG A 206 14.27 -14.04 4.15
N GLU A 207 13.16 -14.36 3.48
CA GLU A 207 12.97 -15.67 2.85
C GLU A 207 13.97 -15.92 1.71
N LEU A 208 14.30 -14.88 0.93
CA LEU A 208 15.34 -14.97 -0.10
C LEU A 208 16.75 -15.11 0.49
N GLU A 209 17.07 -14.36 1.55
CA GLU A 209 18.35 -14.47 2.25
C GLU A 209 18.51 -15.85 2.93
N GLY A 210 17.45 -16.38 3.53
CA GLY A 210 17.45 -17.72 4.16
C GLY A 210 17.48 -18.86 3.15
N GLY A 211 16.80 -18.72 2.00
CA GLY A 211 16.83 -19.70 0.92
C GLY A 211 18.19 -19.78 0.21
N ALA A 212 18.94 -18.66 0.15
CA ALA A 212 20.29 -18.61 -0.41
C ALA A 212 21.38 -19.20 0.52
N GLN A 213 21.07 -19.42 1.80
CA GLN A 213 22.00 -20.04 2.76
C GLN A 213 21.88 -21.57 2.84
N VAL A 214 20.88 -22.16 2.16
CA VAL A 214 20.61 -23.61 2.17
C VAL A 214 20.94 -24.27 0.80
N SER A 215 21.41 -23.51 -0.19
CA SER A 215 21.96 -24.02 -1.45
C SER A 215 23.49 -24.03 -1.43
#